data_AF-A0A0M1P0S5-F1
#
_entry.id   AF-A0A0M1P0S5-F1
#
_cell.length_a   1.000
_cell.length_b   1.000
_cell.length_c   1.000
_cell.angle_alpha   90.00
_cell.angle_beta   90.00
_cell.angle_gamma   90.00
#
_symmetry.space_group_name_H-M   'P 1'
#
loop_
_entity.id
_entity.type
_entity.pdbx_description
1 polymer ?
#
loop_
_entity_poly.entity_id
_entity_poly.type
_entity_poly.pdbx_seq_one_letter_code
_entity_poly.pdbx_strand_id
1 'polypeptide(L)'
;MASFVLLLKDLEDDEKVVYHFGPNEQIMGKIELNKKNETISEIEPVLNSTHDSKFYFDRAAQRLARCLYKEGGVFPDKATFES
;
A
#
# COMPACT_ATOMS: atom_id res chain seq x y z
N MET A 1 -6.21 -7.74 18.82
CA MET A 1 -6.66 -6.39 18.43
C MET A 1 -6.53 -6.34 16.93
N ALA A 2 -7.61 -6.05 16.22
CA ALA A 2 -7.60 -5.89 14.77
C ALA A 2 -6.75 -4.67 14.40
N SER A 3 -5.76 -4.86 13.53
CA SER A 3 -4.94 -3.75 13.03
C SER A 3 -5.43 -3.39 11.63
N PHE A 4 -5.87 -2.15 11.44
CA PHE A 4 -6.35 -1.69 10.15
C PHE A 4 -5.20 -1.12 9.32
N VAL A 5 -5.20 -1.42 8.03
CA VAL A 5 -4.33 -0.79 7.05
C VAL A 5 -5.19 -0.01 6.07
N LEU A 6 -4.94 1.29 6.00
CA LEU A 6 -5.53 2.20 5.04
C LEU A 6 -4.55 2.40 3.88
N LEU A 7 -5.07 2.29 2.66
CA LEU A 7 -4.39 2.62 1.42
C LEU A 7 -5.15 3.76 0.74
N LEU A 8 -4.41 4.80 0.35
CA LEU A 8 -4.90 5.90 -0.47
C LEU A 8 -4.02 6.05 -1.70
N LYS A 9 -4.63 5.95 -2.88
CA LYS A 9 -3.91 6.11 -4.14
C LYS A 9 -3.47 7.56 -4.25
N ASP A 10 -2.19 7.74 -4.54
CA ASP A 10 -1.59 9.04 -4.81
C ASP A 10 -1.55 9.30 -6.32
N LEU A 11 -1.01 8.32 -7.05
CA LEU A 11 -0.80 8.41 -8.48
C LEU A 11 -0.85 7.03 -9.11
N GLU A 12 -1.44 6.95 -10.30
CA GLU A 12 -1.47 5.74 -11.11
C GLU A 12 -1.21 6.10 -12.57
N ASP A 13 -0.16 5.48 -13.12
CA ASP A 13 0.22 5.55 -14.53
C ASP A 13 0.18 4.15 -15.15
N ASP A 14 0.44 4.06 -16.46
CA ASP A 14 0.62 2.79 -17.17
C ASP A 14 1.80 1.96 -16.62
N GLU A 15 2.84 2.61 -16.11
CA GLU A 15 4.06 1.92 -15.66
C GLU A 15 4.06 1.58 -14.18
N LYS A 16 3.39 2.37 -13.34
CA LYS A 16 3.49 2.27 -11.90
C LYS A 16 2.26 2.81 -11.18
N VAL A 17 2.12 2.42 -9.92
CA VAL A 17 1.11 2.95 -9.02
C VAL A 17 1.73 3.25 -7.67
N VAL A 18 1.36 4.39 -7.11
CA VAL A 18 1.88 4.91 -5.85
C VAL A 18 0.71 5.07 -4.87
N TYR A 19 0.91 4.57 -3.66
CA TYR A 19 -0.06 4.64 -2.58
C TYR A 19 0.57 5.22 -1.32
N HIS A 20 -0.24 5.94 -0.56
CA HIS A 20 0.00 6.16 0.86
C HIS A 20 -0.58 5.00 1.65
N PHE A 21 0.18 4.49 2.62
CA PHE A 21 -0.21 3.34 3.44
C PHE A 21 0.01 3.62 4.93
N GLY A 22 -0.87 3.15 5.80
CA GLY A 22 -0.70 3.33 7.25
C GLY A 22 -1.95 3.01 8.05
N PRO A 23 -1.94 3.20 9.38
CA PRO A 23 -3.11 2.96 10.23
C PRO A 23 -4.25 3.97 10.00
N ASN A 24 -3.96 5.20 9.57
CA ASN A 24 -4.93 6.27 9.35
C ASN A 24 -4.34 7.36 8.43
N GLU A 25 -5.12 8.38 8.07
CA GLU A 25 -4.73 9.46 7.13
C GLU A 25 -3.66 10.42 7.69
N GLN A 26 -3.42 10.43 9.00
CA GLN A 26 -2.42 11.29 9.64
C GLN A 26 -1.05 10.61 9.74
N ILE A 27 -1.05 9.28 9.82
CA ILE A 27 0.15 8.46 9.98
C ILE A 27 0.25 7.55 8.76
N MET A 28 1.00 7.99 7.75
CA MET A 28 1.18 7.25 6.51
C MET A 28 2.64 7.25 6.06
N GLY A 29 3.04 6.13 5.47
CA GLY A 29 4.19 6.01 4.60
C GLY A 29 3.74 6.00 3.14
N LYS A 30 4.69 5.75 2.22
CA LYS A 30 4.49 5.78 0.78
C LYS A 30 5.10 4.56 0.13
N ILE A 31 4.34 3.88 -0.71
CA ILE A 31 4.71 2.64 -1.39
C ILE A 31 4.49 2.78 -2.89
N GLU A 32 5.42 2.24 -3.68
CA GLU A 32 5.33 2.17 -5.14
C GLU A 32 5.29 0.72 -5.58
N LEU A 33 4.37 0.40 -6.51
CA LEU A 33 4.39 -0.81 -7.30
C LEU A 33 4.71 -0.44 -8.74
N ASN A 34 5.82 -0.97 -9.26
CA ASN A 34 6.11 -0.94 -10.68
C ASN A 34 5.37 -2.08 -11.37
N LYS A 35 4.43 -1.75 -12.27
CA LYS A 35 3.59 -2.72 -12.99
C LYS A 35 4.38 -3.50 -14.04
N LYS A 36 5.48 -2.95 -14.58
CA LYS A 36 6.32 -3.59 -15.59
C LYS A 36 7.31 -4.59 -15.00
N ASN A 37 7.96 -4.20 -13.91
CA ASN A 37 8.97 -5.01 -13.22
C ASN A 37 8.36 -5.84 -12.08
N GLU A 38 7.06 -5.69 -11.83
CA GLU A 38 6.32 -6.35 -10.74
C GLU A 38 6.97 -6.18 -9.37
N THR A 39 7.67 -5.05 -9.19
CA THR A 39 8.50 -4.78 -8.01
C THR A 39 7.79 -3.78 -7.11
N ILE A 40 7.76 -4.08 -5.82
CA ILE A 40 7.19 -3.20 -4.79
C ILE A 40 8.33 -2.60 -3.99
N SER A 41 8.28 -1.30 -3.73
CA SER A 41 9.31 -0.57 -2.99
C SER A 41 8.69 0.42 -2.01
N GLU A 42 9.27 0.50 -0.81
CA GLU A 42 8.92 1.52 0.18
C GLU A 42 9.64 2.82 -0.21
N ILE A 43 8.88 3.89 -0.47
CA ILE A 43 9.42 5.23 -0.70
C ILE A 43 9.59 5.93 0.65
N GLU A 44 8.56 5.87 1.50
CA GLU A 44 8.55 6.46 2.84
C GLU A 44 7.99 5.45 3.85
N PRO A 45 8.67 5.24 4.98
CA PRO A 45 8.15 4.37 6.04
C PRO A 45 7.03 5.06 6.83
N VAL A 46 6.16 4.26 7.43
CA VAL A 46 5.18 4.72 8.42
C VAL A 46 5.92 5.01 9.73
N LEU A 47 5.91 6.26 10.17
CA LEU A 47 6.48 6.70 11.44
C LEU A 47 5.39 6.95 12.49
N ASN A 48 5.72 6.87 13.77
CA ASN A 48 4.81 7.18 14.89
C ASN A 48 3.53 6.34 14.94
N SER A 49 3.56 5.12 14.43
CA SER A 49 2.44 4.18 14.47
C SER A 49 2.56 3.16 15.61
N THR A 50 1.45 2.51 15.93
CA THR A 50 1.36 1.49 17.00
C THR A 50 2.15 0.21 16.70
N HIS A 51 2.47 -0.04 15.43
CA HIS A 51 3.22 -1.21 14.95
C HIS A 51 4.39 -0.74 14.09
N ASP A 52 5.41 -1.59 13.89
CA ASP A 52 6.53 -1.25 13.00
C ASP A 52 6.07 -0.92 11.57
N SER A 53 6.78 0.00 10.89
CA SER A 53 6.52 0.33 9.47
C SER A 53 6.45 -0.92 8.61
N LYS A 54 7.34 -1.89 8.87
CA LYS A 54 7.41 -3.15 8.15
C LYS A 54 6.08 -3.92 8.17
N PHE A 55 5.35 -3.90 9.28
CA PHE A 55 4.05 -4.55 9.38
C PHE A 55 3.06 -3.95 8.38
N TYR A 56 2.96 -2.62 8.33
CA TYR A 56 2.08 -1.93 7.39
C TYR A 56 2.55 -2.11 5.95
N PHE A 57 3.85 -2.07 5.70
CA PHE A 57 4.44 -2.26 4.38
C PHE A 57 4.14 -3.65 3.82
N ASP A 58 4.40 -4.72 4.58
CA ASP A 58 4.15 -6.10 4.13
C ASP A 58 2.67 -6.29 3.75
N ARG A 59 1.77 -5.68 4.52
CA ARG A 59 0.32 -5.73 4.30
C ARG A 59 -0.13 -4.91 3.09
N ALA A 60 0.39 -3.71 2.92
CA ALA A 60 0.19 -2.88 1.73
C ALA A 60 0.69 -3.61 0.47
N ALA A 61 1.90 -4.17 0.52
CA ALA A 61 2.51 -4.91 -0.56
C ALA A 61 1.68 -6.14 -0.97
N GLN A 62 1.18 -6.92 0.00
CA GLN A 62 0.28 -8.05 -0.27
C GLN A 62 -1.02 -7.60 -0.97
N ARG A 63 -1.60 -6.47 -0.55
CA ARG A 63 -2.81 -5.93 -1.17
C ARG A 63 -2.55 -5.48 -2.61
N LEU A 64 -1.43 -4.82 -2.88
CA LEU A 64 -1.02 -4.37 -4.21
C LEU A 64 -0.72 -5.56 -5.14
N ALA A 65 0.00 -6.57 -4.65
CA ALA A 65 0.23 -7.81 -5.38
C ALA A 65 -1.09 -8.50 -5.73
N ARG A 66 -2.07 -8.50 -4.83
CA ARG A 66 -3.42 -9.02 -5.11
C ARG A 66 -4.14 -8.22 -6.20
N CYS A 67 -4.06 -6.90 -6.18
CA CYS A 67 -4.62 -6.07 -7.26
C CYS A 67 -4.02 -6.47 -8.62
N LEU A 68 -2.70 -6.60 -8.67
CA LEU A 68 -1.96 -6.93 -9.88
C LEU A 68 -2.34 -8.33 -10.42
N TYR A 69 -2.25 -9.36 -9.59
CA TYR A 69 -2.40 -10.75 -10.03
C TYR A 69 -3.82 -11.29 -10.04
N LYS A 70 -4.68 -10.83 -9.13
CA LYS A 70 -6.02 -11.43 -8.93
C LYS A 70 -7.17 -10.53 -9.37
N GLU A 71 -6.96 -9.22 -9.43
CA GLU A 71 -7.99 -8.24 -9.80
C GLU A 71 -7.72 -7.62 -11.18
N GLY A 72 -6.88 -8.25 -11.99
CA GLY A 72 -6.62 -7.83 -13.37
C GLY A 72 -5.86 -6.51 -13.48
N GLY A 73 -5.08 -6.13 -12.47
CA GLY A 73 -4.39 -4.84 -12.44
C GLY A 73 -5.31 -3.65 -12.12
N VAL A 74 -6.48 -3.90 -11.51
CA VAL A 74 -7.36 -2.83 -11.04
C VAL A 74 -6.93 -2.38 -9.65
N PHE A 75 -6.57 -1.10 -9.53
CA PHE A 75 -6.11 -0.48 -8.29
C PHE A 75 -7.20 0.48 -7.77
N PRO A 76 -7.83 0.23 -6.60
CA PRO A 76 -8.90 1.09 -6.07
C PRO A 76 -8.33 2.38 -5.45
N ASP A 77 -8.99 3.52 -5.60
CA ASP A 77 -8.49 4.81 -5.07
C ASP A 77 -8.34 4.83 -3.54
N LYS A 78 -9.21 4.10 -2.84
CA LYS A 78 -9.15 3.89 -1.40
C LYS A 78 -9.41 2.43 -1.08
N ALA A 79 -8.60 1.86 -0.21
CA ALA A 79 -8.83 0.53 0.33
C ALA A 79 -8.53 0.50 1.82
N THR A 80 -9.36 -0.20 2.58
CA THR A 80 -9.13 -0.45 4.00
C THR A 80 -9.32 -1.93 4.26
N PHE A 81 -8.39 -2.53 5.00
CA PHE A 81 -8.46 -3.95 5.31
C PHE A 81 -7.94 -4.22 6.72
N GLU A 82 -8.54 -5.23 7.34
CA GLU A 82 -8.16 -5.72 8.65
C GLU A 82 -7.02 -6.74 8.49
N SER A 83 -6.01 -6.63 9.35
CA SER A 83 -4.86 -7.53 9.43
C SER A 83 -4.98 -8.54 10.57
#